data_AF-A0A5B8U2U2-F1
#
_entry.id   AF-A0A5B8U2U2-F1
#
_cell.length_a   1.000
_cell.length_b   1.000
_cell.length_c   1.000
_cell.angle_alpha   90.00
_cell.angle_beta   90.00
_cell.angle_gamma   90.00
#
_symmetry.space_group_name_H-M   'P 1'
#
loop_
_entity.id
_entity.type
_entity.pdbx_description
1 polymer ?
#
loop_
_entity_poly.entity_id
_entity_poly.type
_entity_poly.pdbx_seq_one_letter_code
_entity_poly.pdbx_strand_id
1 'polypeptide(L)' 'MSDGTTDDLKGRAKEAAGDLTGDRDLKNEGKVDRASGSVKDKVDDTADKVKDLLHKD' A
#
# COMPACT_ATOMS: atom_id res chain seq x y z
N MET A 1 1.16 -13.68 -3.37
CA MET A 1 0.00 -12.91 -3.87
C MET A 1 -1.04 -12.78 -2.74
N SER A 2 -0.73 -12.08 -1.65
CA SER A 2 -1.72 -11.89 -0.56
C SER A 2 -1.57 -10.59 0.24
N ASP A 3 -0.42 -9.92 0.25
CA ASP A 3 -0.27 -8.68 1.04
C ASP A 3 -0.89 -7.44 0.36
N GLY A 4 -0.51 -7.11 -0.88
CA GLY A 4 -0.91 -5.82 -1.50
C GLY A 4 -2.43 -5.61 -1.64
N THR A 5 -3.20 -6.66 -1.96
CA THR A 5 -4.67 -6.54 -2.07
C THR A 5 -5.35 -6.45 -0.70
N THR A 6 -4.79 -7.12 0.31
CA THR A 6 -5.34 -7.14 1.66
C THR A 6 -5.07 -5.81 2.37
N ASP A 7 -3.89 -5.20 2.14
CA ASP A 7 -3.55 -3.87 2.66
C ASP A 7 -4.38 -2.76 2.00
N ASP A 8 -4.67 -2.83 0.69
CA ASP A 8 -5.55 -1.83 0.05
C ASP A 8 -6.99 -1.91 0.57
N LEU A 9 -7.50 -3.14 0.81
CA LEU A 9 -8.81 -3.37 1.44
C LEU A 9 -8.84 -2.86 2.88
N LYS A 10 -7.79 -3.13 3.67
CA LYS A 10 -7.68 -2.65 5.05
C LYS A 10 -7.61 -1.12 5.11
N GLY A 11 -6.86 -0.48 4.22
CA GLY A 11 -6.77 0.98 4.12
C GLY A 11 -8.12 1.62 3.80
N ARG A 12 -8.86 1.07 2.83
CA ARG A 12 -10.23 1.51 2.52
C ARG A 12 -11.19 1.35 3.69
N ALA A 13 -11.09 0.22 4.41
CA ALA A 13 -11.93 -0.04 5.57
C ALA A 13 -11.65 0.94 6.72
N LYS A 14 -10.37 1.23 7.03
CA LYS A 14 -9.99 2.25 8.03
C LYS A 14 -10.44 3.65 7.62
N GLU A 15 -10.29 4.01 6.35
CA GLU A 15 -10.70 5.32 5.83
C GLU A 15 -12.23 5.50 5.94
N ALA A 16 -13.00 4.48 5.53
CA ALA A 16 -14.45 4.50 5.65
C ALA A 16 -14.93 4.49 7.11
N ALA A 17 -14.30 3.69 7.97
CA ALA A 17 -14.62 3.63 9.39
C ALA A 17 -14.34 4.97 10.08
N GLY A 18 -13.18 5.60 9.82
CA GLY A 18 -12.83 6.91 10.38
C GLY A 18 -13.73 8.03 9.88
N ASP A 19 -14.16 8.02 8.61
CA ASP A 19 -15.13 9.00 8.10
C ASP A 19 -16.52 8.83 8.75
N LEU A 20 -16.89 7.58 9.06
CA LEU A 20 -18.20 7.22 9.63
C LEU A 20 -18.26 7.48 11.15
N THR A 21 -17.16 7.25 11.87
CA THR A 21 -17.07 7.53 13.32
C THR A 21 -16.59 8.95 13.63
N GLY A 22 -16.16 9.72 12.62
CA GLY A 22 -15.56 11.05 12.80
C GLY A 22 -14.13 11.00 13.35
N ASP A 23 -13.51 9.81 13.34
CA ASP A 23 -12.17 9.58 13.85
C ASP A 23 -11.12 9.92 12.78
N ARG A 24 -10.42 11.03 13.01
CA ARG A 24 -9.42 11.57 12.07
C ARG A 24 -8.17 10.72 12.01
N ASP A 25 -7.87 9.96 13.08
CA ASP A 25 -6.69 9.10 13.12
C ASP A 25 -6.91 7.88 12.23
N LEU A 26 -8.06 7.20 12.35
CA LEU A 26 -8.44 6.08 11.47
C LEU A 26 -8.46 6.48 9.98
N LYS A 27 -8.99 7.67 9.68
CA LYS A 27 -9.02 8.19 8.32
C LYS A 27 -7.63 8.47 7.76
N ASN A 28 -6.74 9.07 8.56
CA ASN A 28 -5.37 9.34 8.14
C ASN A 28 -4.56 8.05 7.99
N GLU A 29 -4.72 7.11 8.91
CA GLU A 29 -4.02 5.83 8.88
C GLU A 29 -4.38 5.03 7.61
N GLY A 30 -5.68 4.98 7.26
CA GLY A 30 -6.14 4.36 6.02
C GLY A 30 -5.54 5.01 4.75
N LYS A 31 -5.38 6.34 4.73
CA LYS A 31 -4.72 7.05 3.62
C LYS A 31 -3.22 6.81 3.55
N VAL A 32 -2.54 6.82 4.70
CA VAL A 32 -1.08 6.61 4.79
C VAL A 32 -0.73 5.19 4.39
N ASP A 33 -1.48 4.20 4.87
CA ASP A 33 -1.29 2.78 4.51
C ASP A 33 -1.40 2.59 2.98
N ARG A 34 -2.39 3.22 2.35
CA ARG A 34 -2.61 3.17 0.90
C ARG A 34 -1.50 3.82 0.08
N ALA A 35 -1.04 4.99 0.54
CA ALA A 35 0.05 5.71 -0.09
C ALA A 35 1.37 4.94 0.04
N SER A 36 1.64 4.38 1.22
CA SER A 36 2.84 3.58 1.48
C SER A 36 2.84 2.31 0.65
N GLY A 37 1.72 1.59 0.58
CA GLY A 37 1.55 0.40 -0.26
C GLY A 37 1.82 0.68 -1.74
N SER A 38 1.18 1.73 -2.29
CA SER A 38 1.36 2.12 -3.69
C SER A 38 2.80 2.53 -4.04
N VAL A 39 3.52 3.14 -3.10
CA VAL A 39 4.93 3.52 -3.28
C VAL A 39 5.83 2.29 -3.20
N LYS A 40 5.57 1.40 -2.24
CA LYS A 40 6.34 0.17 -2.04
C LYS A 40 6.21 -0.77 -3.23
N ASP A 41 5.00 -0.96 -3.75
CA ASP A 41 4.76 -1.78 -4.96
C ASP A 41 5.55 -1.24 -6.16
N LYS A 42 5.56 0.09 -6.38
CA LYS A 42 6.31 0.70 -7.49
C LYS A 42 7.83 0.59 -7.33
N VAL A 43 8.32 0.74 -6.11
CA VAL A 43 9.75 0.61 -5.81
C VAL A 43 10.20 -0.84 -5.96
N ASP A 44 9.43 -1.79 -5.45
CA ASP A 44 9.72 -3.22 -5.57
C ASP A 44 9.65 -3.66 -7.04
N ASP A 45 8.62 -3.26 -7.81
CA ASP A 45 8.55 -3.54 -9.26
C ASP A 45 9.75 -3.00 -10.03
N THR A 46 10.26 -1.83 -9.64
CA THR A 46 11.43 -1.21 -10.27
C THR A 46 12.71 -1.94 -9.85
N ALA A 47 12.84 -2.27 -8.57
CA ALA A 47 14.00 -2.98 -8.02
C ALA A 47 14.11 -4.40 -8.57
N ASP A 48 12.99 -5.11 -8.73
CA ASP A 48 12.96 -6.44 -9.34
C ASP A 48 13.37 -6.40 -10.80
N LYS A 49 12.85 -5.44 -11.60
CA LYS A 49 13.30 -5.27 -13.00
C LYS A 49 14.79 -4.98 -13.12
N VAL A 50 15.34 -4.17 -12.20
CA VAL A 50 16.78 -3.87 -12.20
C VAL A 50 17.59 -5.10 -11.80
N LYS A 51 17.17 -5.86 -10.79
CA LYS A 51 17.82 -7.13 -10.43
C LYS A 51 17.79 -8.15 -11.56
N ASP A 52 16.66 -8.27 -12.26
CA ASP A 52 16.48 -9.22 -13.36
C ASP A 52 17.40 -8.89 -14.56
N LEU A 53 17.65 -7.59 -14.80
CA LEU A 53 18.60 -7.12 -15.81
C LEU A 53 20.06 -7.34 -15.40
N LEU A 54 20.37 -7.24 -14.10
CA LEU A 54 21.73 -7.43 -13.57
C LEU A 54 22.11 -8.91 -13.41
N HIS A 55 21.14 -9.81 -13.32
CA HIS A 55 21.37 -11.27 -13.25
C HIS A 55 21.47 -11.96 -14.62
N LYS A 56 21.35 -11.22 -15.72
CA LYS A 56 21.45 -11.77 -17.06
C LYS A 56 22.91 -11.82 -17.52
N ASP A 57 23.66 -12.80 -17.00
CA ASP A 57 24.87 -13.36 -17.64
C ASP A 57 24.49 -14.23 -18.87
#